data_AF-A0A919TXK3-F1
#
_entry.id   AF-A0A919TXK3-F1
#
_cell.length_a   1.000
_cell.length_b   1.000
_cell.length_c   1.000
_cell.angle_alpha   90.00
_cell.angle_beta   90.00
_cell.angle_gamma   90.00
#
_symmetry.space_group_name_H-M   'P 1'
#
loop_
_entity.id
_entity.type
_entity.pdbx_description
1 polymer ?
#
loop_
_entity_poly.entity_id
_entity_poly.type
_entity_poly.pdbx_seq_one_letter_code
_entity_poly.pdbx_strand_id
1 'polypeptide(L)'
;MFSAVLVIDVTGDGDQDLVRAAFAEAVRGRVPGLPDLPVRFGGSDVTVLLPDLRSASQAYDVAGALAAEVGPLVVAGRLTGMTASIGVAAGTEREELTRRATVAMHEARRYAPQTSWAIWRESFDRHELSEAA
;
A
#
# COMPACT_ATOMS: atom_id res chain seq x y z
N MET A 1 17.47 -10.93 -8.71
CA MET A 1 17.33 -9.69 -7.92
C MET A 1 15.86 -9.52 -7.60
N PHE A 2 15.49 -9.29 -6.34
CA PHE A 2 14.07 -9.19 -5.98
C PHE A 2 13.53 -7.82 -6.33
N SER A 3 12.25 -7.76 -6.65
CA SER A 3 11.47 -6.53 -6.68
C SER A 3 10.22 -6.74 -5.86
N ALA A 4 9.68 -5.66 -5.30
CA ALA A 4 8.40 -5.72 -4.62
C ALA A 4 7.48 -4.59 -5.10
N VAL A 5 6.19 -4.86 -5.05
CA VAL A 5 5.14 -3.87 -5.27
C VAL A 5 4.33 -3.77 -3.99
N LEU A 6 4.08 -2.54 -3.56
CA LEU A 6 3.13 -2.22 -2.52
C LEU A 6 1.93 -1.53 -3.18
N VAL A 7 0.72 -1.96 -2.85
CA VAL A 7 -0.53 -1.28 -3.21
C VAL A 7 -1.16 -0.78 -1.92
N ILE A 8 -1.44 0.51 -1.87
CA ILE A 8 -1.90 1.21 -0.67
C ILE A 8 -3.23 1.88 -0.98
N ASP A 9 -4.28 1.48 -0.28
CA ASP A 9 -5.54 2.19 -0.24
C ASP A 9 -5.61 3.02 1.04
N VAL A 10 -6.03 4.28 0.92
CA VAL A 10 -6.07 5.22 2.04
C VAL A 10 -7.47 5.77 2.20
N THR A 11 -7.95 5.72 3.43
CA THR A 11 -9.25 6.25 3.84
C THR A 11 -9.06 7.26 4.96
N GLY A 12 -9.92 8.26 4.99
CA GLY A 12 -9.96 9.29 6.02
C GLY A 12 -11.23 10.10 5.92
N ASP A 13 -11.54 10.89 6.94
CA ASP A 13 -12.73 11.72 6.94
C ASP A 13 -12.65 12.85 5.91
N GLY A 14 -13.75 13.10 5.20
CA GLY A 14 -13.87 14.20 4.23
C GLY A 14 -13.68 13.78 2.78
N ASP A 15 -13.15 14.70 1.98
CA ASP A 15 -12.94 14.51 0.54
C ASP A 15 -11.81 13.51 0.30
N GLN A 16 -12.13 12.38 -0.34
CA GLN A 16 -11.20 11.29 -0.53
C GLN A 16 -10.06 11.64 -1.50
N ASP A 17 -10.27 12.53 -2.47
CA ASP A 17 -9.21 12.98 -3.37
C ASP A 17 -8.19 13.83 -2.61
N LEU A 18 -8.66 14.71 -1.71
CA LEU A 18 -7.77 15.53 -0.87
C LEU A 18 -7.02 14.68 0.16
N VAL A 19 -7.68 13.70 0.76
CA VAL A 19 -7.06 12.70 1.64
C VAL A 19 -5.94 11.98 0.91
N ARG A 20 -6.21 11.45 -0.29
CA ARG A 20 -5.21 10.76 -1.11
C ARG A 20 -4.04 11.67 -1.50
N ALA A 21 -4.32 12.89 -1.93
CA ALA A 21 -3.27 13.85 -2.29
C ALA A 21 -2.38 14.21 -1.09
N ALA A 22 -2.96 14.41 0.09
CA ALA A 22 -2.19 14.67 1.31
C ALA A 22 -1.33 13.47 1.72
N PHE A 23 -1.87 12.25 1.62
CA PHE A 23 -1.13 11.02 1.88
C PHE A 23 0.04 10.83 0.90
N ALA A 24 -0.23 11.04 -0.40
CA ALA A 24 0.77 10.97 -1.46
C ALA A 24 1.98 11.87 -1.17
N GLU A 25 1.71 13.11 -0.76
CA GLU A 25 2.72 14.09 -0.40
C GLU A 25 3.52 13.65 0.85
N ALA A 26 2.82 13.17 1.88
CA ALA A 26 3.44 12.73 3.13
C ALA A 26 4.37 11.52 2.92
N VAL A 27 3.95 10.54 2.11
CA VAL A 27 4.74 9.33 1.83
C VAL A 27 6.03 9.65 1.08
N ARG A 28 5.99 10.57 0.11
CA ARG A 28 7.20 11.01 -0.62
C ARG A 28 8.27 11.59 0.30
N GLY A 29 7.86 12.29 1.36
CA GLY A 29 8.78 12.96 2.30
C GLY A 29 9.26 12.09 3.47
N ARG A 30 8.59 10.97 3.78
CA ARG A 30 8.80 10.22 5.03
C ARG A 30 9.52 8.89 4.88
N VAL A 31 9.56 8.30 3.70
CA VAL A 31 10.25 7.01 3.52
C VAL A 31 11.64 7.22 2.90
N PRO A 32 12.73 6.95 3.62
CA PRO A 32 14.08 7.06 3.10
C PRO A 32 14.29 6.17 1.86
N GLY A 33 14.81 6.75 0.77
CA GLY A 33 14.98 6.05 -0.51
C GLY A 33 13.75 6.08 -1.42
N LEU A 34 12.60 6.55 -0.94
CA LEU A 34 11.35 6.72 -1.70
C LEU A 34 11.22 7.97 -2.59
N PRO A 35 11.94 9.11 -2.39
CA PRO A 35 11.83 10.24 -3.34
C PRO A 35 12.28 9.87 -4.76
N ASP A 36 13.08 8.82 -4.92
CA ASP A 36 13.52 8.27 -6.21
C ASP A 36 12.69 7.05 -6.67
N LEU A 37 11.73 6.57 -5.87
CA LEU A 37 10.90 5.42 -6.22
C LEU A 37 9.71 5.86 -7.08
N PRO A 38 9.42 5.14 -8.19
CA PRO A 38 8.27 5.46 -9.02
C PRO A 38 7.00 5.10 -8.28
N VAL A 39 6.37 6.11 -7.69
CA VAL A 39 5.03 6.03 -7.12
C VAL A 39 4.02 6.31 -8.22
N ARG A 40 3.17 5.34 -8.53
CA ARG A 40 2.05 5.52 -9.48
C ARG A 40 0.77 5.73 -8.69
N PHE A 41 0.13 6.86 -8.94
CA PHE A 41 -1.23 7.15 -8.47
C PHE A 41 -2.19 6.79 -9.60
N GLY A 42 -3.07 5.81 -9.38
CA GLY A 42 -4.03 5.39 -10.39
C GLY A 42 -5.32 4.88 -9.75
N GLY A 43 -6.45 5.49 -10.10
CA GLY A 43 -7.73 5.19 -9.45
C GLY A 43 -7.75 5.65 -7.98
N SER A 44 -8.18 4.77 -7.07
CA SER A 44 -8.23 5.02 -5.63
C SER A 44 -6.93 4.73 -4.88
N ASP A 45 -5.98 4.02 -5.51
CA ASP A 45 -4.87 3.41 -4.79
C ASP A 45 -3.52 4.03 -5.18
N VAL A 46 -2.57 3.94 -4.26
CA VAL A 46 -1.16 4.33 -4.45
C VAL A 46 -0.33 3.07 -4.67
N THR A 47 0.43 3.00 -5.75
CA THR A 47 1.35 1.89 -6.04
C THR A 47 2.80 2.33 -5.87
N VAL A 48 3.58 1.57 -5.10
CA VAL A 48 5.01 1.81 -4.86
C VAL A 48 5.80 0.60 -5.37
N LEU A 49 6.79 0.84 -6.24
CA LEU A 49 7.74 -0.19 -6.67
C LEU A 49 9.02 -0.09 -5.82
N LEU A 50 9.49 -1.22 -5.29
CA LEU A 50 10.77 -1.38 -4.62
C LEU A 50 11.69 -2.24 -5.50
N PRO A 51 12.59 -1.65 -6.31
CA PRO A 51 13.53 -2.41 -7.10
C PRO A 51 14.69 -2.92 -6.24
N ASP A 52 15.45 -3.85 -6.79
CA ASP A 52 16.81 -4.19 -6.35
C ASP A 52 16.95 -4.65 -4.89
N LEU A 53 15.91 -5.31 -4.38
CA LEU A 53 15.88 -5.87 -3.04
C LEU A 53 16.81 -7.08 -2.92
N ARG A 54 17.48 -7.19 -1.77
CA ARG A 54 18.30 -8.34 -1.36
C ARG A 54 17.44 -9.51 -0.92
N SER A 55 16.25 -9.24 -0.36
CA SER A 55 15.28 -10.25 0.06
C SER A 55 13.87 -9.69 0.09
N ALA A 56 12.87 -10.57 0.10
CA ALA A 56 11.47 -10.18 0.27
C ALA A 56 11.19 -9.49 1.62
N SER A 57 11.92 -9.87 2.67
CA SER A 57 11.77 -9.29 4.02
C SER A 57 11.95 -7.77 4.04
N GLN A 58 12.83 -7.22 3.20
CA GLN A 58 13.01 -5.77 3.09
C GLN A 58 11.72 -5.06 2.65
N ALA A 59 10.90 -5.68 1.82
CA ALA A 59 9.61 -5.12 1.42
C ALA A 59 8.61 -5.12 2.59
N TYR A 60 8.68 -6.12 3.47
CA TYR A 60 7.81 -6.23 4.64
C TYR A 60 8.18 -5.19 5.68
N ASP A 61 9.47 -4.94 5.88
CA ASP A 61 9.96 -3.87 6.75
C ASP A 61 9.47 -2.49 6.26
N VAL A 62 9.52 -2.24 4.94
CA VAL A 62 8.98 -1.00 4.35
C VAL A 62 7.47 -0.88 4.56
N ALA A 63 6.71 -1.96 4.39
CA ALA A 63 5.26 -1.93 4.61
C ALA A 63 4.90 -1.68 6.08
N GLY A 64 5.62 -2.32 7.01
CA GLY A 64 5.45 -2.10 8.44
C GLY A 64 5.80 -0.67 8.86
N ALA A 65 6.90 -0.12 8.32
CA ALA A 65 7.29 1.27 8.55
C ALA A 65 6.25 2.25 8.00
N LEU A 66 5.77 2.04 6.77
CA LEU A 66 4.71 2.84 6.17
C LEU A 66 3.44 2.82 7.03
N ALA A 67 3.01 1.63 7.48
CA ALA A 67 1.84 1.47 8.33
C ALA A 67 1.97 2.22 9.66
N ALA A 68 3.16 2.21 10.27
CA ALA A 68 3.44 2.91 11.51
C ALA A 68 3.47 4.46 11.35
N GLU A 69 3.83 4.94 10.16
CA GLU A 69 3.84 6.37 9.82
C GLU A 69 2.47 6.92 9.40
N VAL A 70 1.48 6.06 9.18
CA VAL A 70 0.10 6.49 8.93
C VAL A 70 -0.45 7.12 10.20
N GLY A 71 -0.59 8.43 10.17
CA GLY A 71 -1.18 9.22 11.24
C GLY A 71 -2.01 10.37 10.68
N PRO A 72 -2.62 11.18 11.56
CA PRO A 72 -3.44 12.30 11.13
C PRO A 72 -2.65 13.30 10.27
N LEU A 73 -3.26 13.75 9.17
CA LEU A 73 -2.72 14.79 8.29
C LEU A 73 -3.65 16.00 8.24
N VAL A 74 -3.09 17.17 7.92
CA VAL A 74 -3.91 18.36 7.66
C VAL A 74 -4.42 18.29 6.22
N VAL A 75 -5.73 18.11 6.07
CA VAL A 75 -6.44 18.04 4.79
C VAL A 75 -7.46 19.18 4.74
N ALA A 76 -7.37 20.06 3.74
CA ALA A 76 -8.22 21.25 3.63
C ALA A 76 -8.32 22.09 4.92
N GLY A 77 -7.20 22.23 5.65
CA GLY A 77 -7.14 22.99 6.89
C GLY A 77 -7.75 22.29 8.13
N ARG A 78 -8.13 21.01 8.01
CA ARG A 78 -8.64 20.20 9.13
C ARG A 78 -7.69 19.06 9.43
N LEU A 79 -7.55 18.73 10.71
CA LEU A 79 -6.82 17.53 11.12
C LEU A 79 -7.70 16.31 10.85
N THR A 80 -7.33 15.51 9.85
CA THR A 80 -8.07 14.33 9.41
C THR A 80 -7.34 13.08 9.88
N GLY A 81 -8.03 12.24 10.65
CA GLY A 81 -7.56 10.88 10.94
C GLY A 81 -7.58 10.05 9.66
N MET A 82 -6.51 9.29 9.44
CA MET A 82 -6.33 8.49 8.23
C MET A 82 -5.93 7.08 8.60
N THR A 83 -6.38 6.15 7.79
CA THR A 83 -6.06 4.72 7.91
C THR A 83 -5.68 4.20 6.54
N ALA A 84 -4.80 3.20 6.50
CA ALA A 84 -4.36 2.61 5.23
C ALA A 84 -4.44 1.08 5.24
N SER A 85 -4.80 0.53 4.10
CA SER A 85 -4.73 -0.90 3.80
C SER A 85 -3.59 -1.12 2.83
N ILE A 86 -2.54 -1.84 3.25
CA ILE A 86 -1.31 -2.00 2.46
C ILE A 86 -1.13 -3.47 2.06
N GLY A 87 -1.16 -3.74 0.75
CA GLY A 87 -0.82 -5.05 0.20
C GLY A 87 0.62 -5.10 -0.30
N VAL A 88 1.33 -6.18 -0.01
CA VAL A 88 2.74 -6.35 -0.38
C VAL A 88 2.93 -7.63 -1.19
N ALA A 89 3.58 -7.52 -2.35
CA ALA A 89 4.05 -8.68 -3.10
C ALA A 89 5.52 -8.50 -3.48
N ALA A 90 6.34 -9.51 -3.20
CA ALA A 90 7.76 -9.52 -3.53
C ALA A 90 8.10 -10.78 -4.33
N GLY A 91 8.97 -10.64 -5.34
CA GLY A 91 9.35 -11.75 -6.21
C GLY A 91 10.36 -11.34 -7.27
N THR A 92 10.66 -12.28 -8.17
CA THR A 92 11.58 -12.09 -9.30
C THR A 92 10.85 -11.80 -10.61
N GLU A 93 9.61 -12.25 -10.74
CA GLU A 93 8.76 -12.06 -11.92
C GLU A 93 7.90 -10.81 -11.75
N ARG A 94 8.21 -9.75 -12.50
CA ARG A 94 7.64 -8.40 -12.26
C ARG A 94 6.19 -8.25 -12.72
N GLU A 95 5.79 -8.96 -13.76
CA GLU A 95 4.48 -8.80 -14.41
C GLU A 95 3.30 -9.04 -13.47
N GLU A 96 3.50 -9.93 -12.49
CA GLU A 96 2.45 -10.41 -11.61
C GLU A 96 2.42 -9.73 -10.23
N LEU A 97 3.48 -8.98 -9.88
CA LEU A 97 3.61 -8.37 -8.55
C LEU A 97 2.51 -7.36 -8.25
N THR A 98 2.08 -6.58 -9.25
CA THR A 98 1.00 -5.61 -9.08
C THR A 98 -0.31 -6.29 -8.72
N ARG A 99 -0.70 -7.34 -9.46
CA ARG A 99 -1.94 -8.09 -9.17
C ARG A 99 -1.88 -8.70 -7.78
N ARG A 100 -0.78 -9.38 -7.44
CA ARG A 100 -0.56 -9.99 -6.12
C ARG A 100 -0.62 -8.97 -4.98
N ALA A 101 -0.01 -7.81 -5.17
CA ALA A 101 -0.06 -6.73 -4.17
C ALA A 101 -1.48 -6.18 -4.01
N THR A 102 -2.26 -6.06 -5.08
CA THR A 102 -3.68 -5.68 -5.01
C THR A 102 -4.50 -6.71 -4.23
N VAL A 103 -4.35 -8.01 -4.50
CA VAL A 103 -5.04 -9.08 -3.75
C VAL A 103 -4.69 -9.00 -2.25
N ALA A 104 -3.40 -8.82 -1.93
CA ALA A 104 -2.97 -8.65 -0.54
C ALA A 104 -3.55 -7.38 0.10
N MET A 105 -3.71 -6.29 -0.66
CA MET A 105 -4.32 -5.05 -0.15
C MET A 105 -5.79 -5.28 0.20
N HIS A 106 -6.54 -6.01 -0.62
CA HIS A 106 -7.92 -6.37 -0.30
C HIS A 106 -8.01 -7.21 0.99
N GLU A 107 -7.08 -8.14 1.20
CA GLU A 107 -7.01 -8.89 2.46
C GLU A 107 -6.71 -7.97 3.66
N ALA A 108 -5.81 -6.99 3.52
CA ALA A 108 -5.57 -5.98 4.55
C ALA A 108 -6.84 -5.14 4.81
N ARG A 109 -7.58 -4.77 3.76
CA ARG A 109 -8.80 -3.96 3.86
C ARG A 109 -9.90 -4.59 4.72
N ARG A 110 -9.87 -5.92 4.91
CA ARG A 110 -10.81 -6.63 5.82
C ARG A 110 -10.68 -6.19 7.28
N TYR A 111 -9.56 -5.58 7.65
CA TYR A 111 -9.32 -5.02 8.98
C TYR A 111 -9.58 -3.52 9.06
N ALA A 112 -10.26 -2.92 8.07
CA ALA A 112 -10.71 -1.54 8.18
C ALA A 112 -11.71 -1.39 9.36
N PRO A 113 -11.72 -0.24 10.06
CA PRO A 113 -10.98 0.98 9.76
C PRO A 113 -9.56 1.03 10.36
N GLN A 114 -8.96 -0.07 10.82
CA GLN A 114 -7.60 -0.03 11.34
C GLN A 114 -6.57 0.00 10.20
N THR A 115 -5.49 0.77 10.39
CA THR A 115 -4.33 0.65 9.51
C THR A 115 -3.78 -0.77 9.61
N SER A 116 -3.63 -1.44 8.48
CA SER A 116 -3.16 -2.82 8.41
C SER A 116 -2.38 -3.07 7.14
N TRP A 117 -1.63 -4.17 7.13
CA TRP A 117 -0.88 -4.61 5.97
C TRP A 117 -0.88 -6.13 5.86
N ALA A 118 -0.80 -6.64 4.64
CA ALA A 118 -0.76 -8.06 4.36
C ALA A 118 0.25 -8.40 3.27
N ILE A 119 0.86 -9.57 3.40
CA ILE A 119 1.80 -10.13 2.44
C ILE A 119 1.02 -11.08 1.54
N TRP A 120 1.15 -10.94 0.22
CA TRP A 120 0.54 -11.87 -0.72
C TRP A 120 0.97 -13.31 -0.44
N ARG A 121 0.00 -14.21 -0.47
CA ARG A 121 0.18 -15.66 -0.39
C ARG A 121 -0.73 -16.29 -1.42
N GLU A 122 -0.31 -17.41 -2.00
CA GLU A 122 -1.10 -18.16 -2.99
C GLU A 122 -2.50 -18.53 -2.49
N SER A 123 -2.68 -18.68 -1.18
CA SER A 123 -4.00 -18.92 -0.57
C SER A 123 -5.02 -17.79 -0.80
N PHE A 124 -4.59 -16.57 -1.10
CA PHE A 124 -5.49 -15.43 -1.31
C PHE A 124 -6.17 -15.48 -2.69
N ASP A 125 -5.51 -16.02 -3.71
CA ASP A 125 -6.09 -16.14 -5.05
C ASP A 125 -7.33 -17.06 -5.08
N ARG A 126 -7.47 -17.97 -4.11
CA ARG A 126 -8.66 -18.82 -3.97
C ARG A 126 -9.89 -18.09 -3.39
N HIS A 127 -9.70 -16.97 -2.69
CA HIS A 127 -10.81 -16.25 -2.04
C HIS A 127 -11.55 -15.32 -3.02
N GLU A 128 -10.85 -14.75 -4.02
CA GLU A 128 -11.51 -13.93 -5.06
C GLU A 128 -12.48 -14.74 -5.93
N LEU A 129 -12.26 -16.06 -6.08
CA LEU A 129 -13.13 -16.94 -6.85
C LEU A 129 -14.40 -17.39 -6.10
N SER A 130 -14.46 -17.26 -4.76
CA SER A 130 -15.64 -17.66 -3.99
C SER A 130 -16.69 -16.56 -3.80
N GLU A 131 -16.32 -15.28 -3.97
CA GLU A 131 -17.25 -14.15 -3.83
C GLU A 131 -17.94 -13.78 -5.16
N ALA A 132 -17.57 -14.41 -6.27
CA ALA A 132 -18.11 -14.18 -7.61
C ALA A 132 -19.09 -15.28 -8.11
N ALA A 133 -19.49 -16.22 -7.24
CA ALA A 133 -20.41 -17.32 -7.53
C ALA A 133 -21.68 -17.23 -6.67
#